data_AF-A0A354V3X4-F1
#
_entry.id   AF-A0A354V3X4-F1
#
_cell.length_a   1.000
_cell.length_b   1.000
_cell.length_c   1.000
_cell.angle_alpha   90.00
_cell.angle_beta   90.00
_cell.angle_gamma   90.00
#
_symmetry.space_group_name_H-M   'P 1'
#
loop_
_entity.id
_entity.type
_entity.pdbx_description
1 polymer ?
#
loop_
_entity_poly.entity_id
_entity_poly.type
_entity_poly.pdbx_seq_one_letter_code
_entity_poly.pdbx_strand_id
1 'polypeptide(L)'
;MNKQKGEKKHPAYLAGLVGMIAESVLGPTGFIDDARRLSVLTRDNILEGVFSRRFDGAIPDTKNPRAVWEIKEYYGTKTFGSRVADGVYETLLDGYEIESARRELGVEIAHFLFIDDRFTWWKCGRSYLCRMIDMLHTGHVDQIFFGREVLTEWEKALRDLDL
;
A
#
# COMPACT_ATOMS: atom_id res chain seq x y z
N MET A 1 12.02 -9.57 -7.14
CA MET A 1 13.35 -9.17 -6.60
C MET A 1 13.25 -7.74 -6.11
N ASN A 2 13.97 -7.38 -5.05
CA ASN A 2 14.05 -5.99 -4.58
C ASN A 2 14.78 -5.09 -5.60
N LYS A 3 14.69 -3.76 -5.40
CA LYS A 3 15.29 -2.75 -6.29
C LYS A 3 16.82 -2.56 -6.08
N GLN A 4 17.45 -3.34 -5.20
CA GLN A 4 18.87 -3.22 -4.86
C GLN A 4 19.77 -3.97 -5.86
N LYS A 5 21.08 -3.67 -5.83
CA LYS A 5 22.10 -4.28 -6.70
C LYS A 5 23.20 -4.97 -5.88
N GLY A 6 23.96 -5.85 -6.53
CA GLY A 6 25.09 -6.56 -5.92
C GLY A 6 24.66 -7.45 -4.76
N GLU A 7 25.45 -7.48 -3.69
CA GLU A 7 25.20 -8.31 -2.50
C GLU A 7 23.92 -7.96 -1.75
N LYS A 8 23.35 -6.77 -1.99
CA LYS A 8 22.07 -6.35 -1.39
C LYS A 8 20.87 -6.78 -2.22
N LYS A 9 21.07 -7.38 -3.38
CA LYS A 9 19.99 -7.89 -4.23
C LYS A 9 19.42 -9.16 -3.59
N HIS A 10 18.14 -9.12 -3.23
CA HIS A 10 17.43 -10.25 -2.62
C HIS A 10 15.96 -10.25 -3.10
N PRO A 11 15.18 -11.32 -2.86
CA PRO A 11 13.73 -11.30 -3.06
C PRO A 11 13.09 -10.13 -2.31
N ALA A 12 12.01 -9.54 -2.84
CA ALA A 12 11.24 -8.52 -2.10
C ALA A 12 10.39 -9.28 -1.08
N TYR A 13 10.93 -9.47 0.12
CA TYR A 13 10.37 -10.42 1.08
C TYR A 13 9.01 -9.96 1.61
N LEU A 14 8.89 -8.69 2.00
CA LEU A 14 7.64 -8.11 2.49
C LEU A 14 6.57 -8.17 1.41
N ALA A 15 6.91 -7.79 0.17
CA ALA A 15 5.98 -7.87 -0.95
C ALA A 15 5.54 -9.31 -1.23
N GLY A 16 6.47 -10.27 -1.21
CA GLY A 16 6.14 -11.68 -1.37
C GLY A 16 5.23 -12.21 -0.27
N LEU A 17 5.42 -11.79 0.99
CA LEU A 17 4.54 -12.16 2.09
C LEU A 17 3.13 -11.60 1.91
N VAL A 18 3.01 -10.31 1.57
CA VAL A 18 1.72 -9.66 1.30
C VAL A 18 0.96 -10.38 0.19
N GLY A 19 1.64 -10.65 -0.93
CA GLY A 19 1.05 -11.34 -2.08
C GLY A 19 0.64 -12.78 -1.77
N MET A 20 1.48 -13.57 -1.10
CA MET A 20 1.15 -14.96 -0.73
C MET A 20 -0.06 -15.04 0.21
N ILE A 21 -0.16 -14.15 1.19
CA ILE A 21 -1.31 -14.11 2.10
C ILE A 21 -2.56 -13.64 1.35
N ALA A 22 -2.46 -12.59 0.52
CA ALA A 22 -3.57 -12.14 -0.31
C ALA A 22 -4.11 -13.25 -1.22
N GLU A 23 -3.23 -13.99 -1.91
CA GLU A 23 -3.60 -15.13 -2.74
C GLU A 23 -4.27 -16.25 -1.95
N SER A 24 -3.80 -16.52 -0.73
CA SER A 24 -4.39 -17.56 0.13
C SER A 24 -5.84 -17.26 0.56
N VAL A 25 -6.23 -15.98 0.60
CA VAL A 25 -7.56 -15.53 1.02
C VAL A 25 -8.47 -15.27 -0.18
N LEU A 26 -7.96 -14.56 -1.19
CA LEU A 26 -8.73 -14.05 -2.33
C LEU A 26 -8.68 -14.98 -3.55
N GLY A 27 -7.74 -15.93 -3.54
CA GLY A 27 -7.41 -16.76 -4.71
C GLY A 27 -6.60 -16.01 -5.76
N PRO A 28 -6.11 -16.72 -6.80
CA PRO A 28 -5.16 -16.18 -7.78
C PRO A 28 -5.75 -15.13 -8.73
N THR A 29 -7.08 -14.96 -8.74
CA THR A 29 -7.78 -13.97 -9.59
C THR A 29 -8.54 -12.92 -8.78
N GLY A 30 -8.46 -12.97 -7.45
CA GLY A 30 -9.19 -12.07 -6.57
C GLY A 30 -8.51 -10.72 -6.35
N PHE A 31 -7.30 -10.54 -6.88
CA PHE A 31 -6.50 -9.33 -6.73
C PHE A 31 -5.46 -9.21 -7.85
N ILE A 32 -4.83 -8.04 -7.93
CA ILE A 32 -3.63 -7.83 -8.75
C ILE A 32 -2.47 -7.47 -7.82
N ASP A 33 -1.42 -8.29 -7.88
CA ASP A 33 -0.08 -7.97 -7.38
C ASP A 33 0.74 -7.33 -8.51
N ASP A 34 1.37 -6.18 -8.26
CA ASP A 34 2.04 -5.35 -9.28
C ASP A 34 1.06 -4.87 -10.37
N ALA A 35 0.25 -3.87 -10.00
CA ALA A 35 -0.77 -3.26 -10.86
C ALA A 35 -0.29 -2.88 -12.28
N ARG A 36 0.96 -2.41 -12.40
CA ARG A 36 1.60 -1.85 -13.62
C ARG A 36 0.82 -0.81 -14.41
N ARG A 37 -0.36 -0.40 -13.92
CA ARG A 37 -1.26 0.59 -14.49
C ARG A 37 -1.80 1.47 -13.37
N LEU A 38 -2.27 2.66 -13.73
CA LEU A 38 -2.94 3.55 -12.79
C LEU A 38 -4.30 2.96 -12.43
N SER A 39 -4.73 3.19 -11.19
CA SER A 39 -6.10 2.89 -10.82
C SER A 39 -7.04 3.92 -11.45
N VAL A 40 -8.21 3.46 -11.88
CA VAL A 40 -9.21 4.30 -12.54
C VAL A 40 -10.59 4.01 -11.98
N LEU A 41 -11.41 5.04 -11.89
CA LEU A 41 -12.80 4.98 -11.47
C LEU A 41 -13.70 5.24 -12.67
N THR A 42 -14.64 4.34 -12.88
CA THR A 42 -15.53 4.33 -14.04
C THR A 42 -16.94 3.96 -13.64
N ARG A 43 -17.93 4.63 -14.24
CA ARG A 43 -19.37 4.37 -14.07
C ARG A 43 -20.02 4.37 -15.45
N ASP A 44 -20.82 3.35 -15.75
CA ASP A 44 -21.47 3.19 -17.07
C ASP A 44 -20.51 3.33 -18.27
N ASN A 45 -19.29 2.81 -18.12
CA ASN A 45 -18.17 2.92 -19.07
C ASN A 45 -17.63 4.33 -19.34
N ILE A 46 -17.98 5.30 -18.49
CA ILE A 46 -17.43 6.66 -18.50
C ILE A 46 -16.35 6.74 -17.41
N LEU A 47 -15.23 7.40 -17.73
CA LEU A 47 -14.15 7.66 -16.77
C LEU A 47 -14.53 8.82 -15.85
N GLU A 48 -14.59 8.57 -14.54
CA GLU A 48 -14.90 9.58 -13.52
C GLU A 48 -13.67 10.04 -12.74
N GLY A 49 -12.64 9.19 -12.63
CA GLY A 49 -11.43 9.53 -11.89
C GLY A 49 -10.23 8.67 -12.29
N VAL A 50 -9.03 9.22 -12.10
CA VAL A 50 -7.75 8.54 -12.32
C VAL A 50 -6.83 8.91 -11.15
N PHE A 51 -6.23 7.90 -10.54
CA PHE A 51 -5.21 8.11 -9.52
C PHE A 51 -3.89 8.51 -10.18
N SER A 52 -3.15 9.43 -9.57
CA SER A 52 -1.89 9.93 -10.13
C SER A 52 -0.77 8.89 -10.08
N ARG A 53 -0.92 7.88 -9.21
CA ARG A 53 0.09 6.86 -8.93
C ARG A 53 -0.41 5.44 -9.14
N ARG A 54 0.57 4.55 -9.20
CA ARG A 54 0.35 3.10 -9.23
C ARG A 54 0.49 2.58 -7.82
N PHE A 55 -0.44 1.72 -7.45
CA PHE A 55 -0.36 0.96 -6.21
C PHE A 55 0.47 -0.32 -6.41
N ASP A 56 1.03 -0.84 -5.32
CA ASP A 56 1.74 -2.11 -5.36
C ASP A 56 0.75 -3.27 -5.54
N GLY A 57 -0.51 -3.11 -5.12
CA GLY A 57 -1.60 -3.98 -5.55
C GLY A 57 -3.01 -3.44 -5.28
N ALA A 58 -4.01 -4.17 -5.75
CA ALA A 58 -5.42 -3.76 -5.71
C ALA A 58 -6.38 -4.96 -5.69
N ILE A 59 -7.59 -4.75 -5.15
CA ILE A 59 -8.69 -5.73 -5.09
C ILE A 59 -9.92 -5.18 -5.80
N PRO A 60 -10.58 -5.92 -6.71
CA PRO A 60 -10.04 -7.08 -7.42
C PRO A 60 -9.11 -6.66 -8.57
N ASP A 61 -9.25 -5.43 -9.06
CA ASP A 61 -8.47 -4.84 -10.15
C ASP A 61 -8.24 -3.35 -9.84
N THR A 62 -7.28 -2.77 -10.53
CA THR A 62 -7.03 -1.31 -10.62
C THR A 62 -8.19 -0.52 -11.25
N LYS A 63 -9.07 -1.16 -12.03
CA LYS A 63 -10.32 -0.55 -12.49
C LYS A 63 -11.40 -0.76 -11.42
N ASN A 64 -11.90 0.33 -10.85
CA ASN A 64 -12.87 0.33 -9.75
C ASN A 64 -12.41 -0.52 -8.56
N PRO A 65 -11.23 -0.25 -7.98
CA PRO A 65 -10.74 -1.02 -6.84
C PRO A 65 -11.64 -0.81 -5.64
N ARG A 66 -11.84 -1.87 -4.86
CA ARG A 66 -12.42 -1.86 -3.51
C ARG A 66 -11.36 -1.62 -2.45
N ALA A 67 -10.13 -2.03 -2.73
CA ALA A 67 -8.98 -1.80 -1.87
C ALA A 67 -7.71 -1.65 -2.71
N VAL A 68 -6.76 -0.90 -2.18
CA VAL A 68 -5.42 -0.71 -2.75
C VAL A 68 -4.37 -0.78 -1.64
N TRP A 69 -3.14 -1.13 -2.01
CA TRP A 69 -2.04 -1.09 -1.06
C TRP A 69 -0.71 -0.64 -1.62
N GLU A 70 0.12 -0.14 -0.71
CA GLU A 70 1.51 0.23 -0.95
C GLU A 70 2.46 -0.54 -0.02
N ILE A 71 3.66 -0.83 -0.50
CA ILE A 71 4.70 -1.57 0.23
C ILE A 71 5.98 -0.75 0.28
N LYS A 72 6.36 -0.35 1.50
CA LYS A 72 7.59 0.39 1.78
C LYS A 72 8.61 -0.53 2.47
N GLU A 73 9.32 -1.33 1.66
CA GLU A 73 10.40 -2.22 2.09
C GLU A 73 11.78 -1.56 1.92
N TYR A 74 12.54 -1.40 3.02
CA TYR A 74 13.86 -0.74 3.00
C TYR A 74 15.05 -1.62 3.42
N TYR A 75 14.91 -2.94 3.40
CA TYR A 75 16.00 -3.84 3.77
C TYR A 75 17.32 -3.55 3.03
N GLY A 76 18.43 -3.58 3.76
CA GLY A 76 19.78 -3.30 3.23
C GLY A 76 20.08 -1.82 2.99
N THR A 77 19.16 -0.91 3.34
CA THR A 77 19.40 0.53 3.34
C THR A 77 20.37 0.93 4.45
N LYS A 78 21.37 1.77 4.15
CA LYS A 78 22.41 2.19 5.11
C LYS A 78 22.25 3.64 5.58
N THR A 79 21.39 4.42 4.91
CA THR A 79 21.18 5.83 5.19
C THR A 79 19.70 6.16 5.08
N PHE A 80 19.22 7.01 5.97
CA PHE A 80 17.94 7.65 5.79
C PHE A 80 18.08 8.76 4.75
N GLY A 81 17.11 8.88 3.85
CA GLY A 81 17.19 9.83 2.75
C GLY A 81 15.83 10.08 2.10
N SER A 82 15.84 10.88 1.04
CA SER A 82 14.62 11.37 0.36
C SER A 82 13.61 10.26 0.09
N ARG A 83 14.05 9.06 -0.32
CA ARG A 83 13.17 7.93 -0.64
C ARG A 83 12.20 7.50 0.45
N VAL A 84 12.56 7.69 1.73
CA VAL A 84 11.67 7.35 2.84
C VAL A 84 10.66 8.47 3.08
N ALA A 85 11.10 9.72 2.94
CA ALA A 85 10.21 10.88 2.95
C ALA A 85 9.22 10.82 1.78
N ASP A 86 9.72 10.52 0.58
CA ASP A 86 8.92 10.32 -0.63
C ASP A 86 7.84 9.27 -0.37
N GLY A 87 8.21 8.12 0.20
CA GLY A 87 7.26 7.07 0.56
C GLY A 87 6.12 7.55 1.48
N VAL A 88 6.38 8.49 2.39
CA VAL A 88 5.36 9.07 3.28
C VAL A 88 4.44 10.03 2.53
N TYR A 89 5.01 10.93 1.73
CA TYR A 89 4.24 11.92 0.98
C TYR A 89 3.44 11.31 -0.17
N GLU A 90 3.97 10.27 -0.79
CA GLU A 90 3.26 9.46 -1.79
C GLU A 90 2.01 8.82 -1.18
N THR A 91 2.14 8.14 -0.04
CA THR A 91 1.01 7.55 0.66
C THR A 91 -0.02 8.60 1.08
N LEU A 92 0.44 9.77 1.54
CA LEU A 92 -0.47 10.86 1.91
C LEU A 92 -1.25 11.39 0.69
N LEU A 93 -0.57 11.56 -0.45
CA LEU A 93 -1.21 11.97 -1.70
C LEU A 93 -2.28 10.96 -2.12
N ASP A 94 -1.94 9.67 -2.10
CA ASP A 94 -2.86 8.60 -2.46
C ASP A 94 -4.09 8.60 -1.52
N GLY A 95 -3.89 8.85 -0.22
CA GLY A 95 -4.97 9.02 0.75
C GLY A 95 -5.88 10.22 0.45
N TYR A 96 -5.33 11.36 0.01
CA TYR A 96 -6.14 12.51 -0.42
C TYR A 96 -6.94 12.20 -1.69
N GLU A 97 -6.37 11.49 -2.66
CA GLU A 97 -7.09 11.09 -3.87
C GLU A 97 -8.24 10.12 -3.56
N ILE A 98 -8.03 9.18 -2.63
CA ILE A 98 -9.07 8.27 -2.14
C ILE A 98 -10.16 9.06 -1.40
N GLU A 99 -9.80 10.03 -0.56
CA GLU A 99 -10.77 10.89 0.10
C GLU A 99 -11.61 11.70 -0.92
N SER A 100 -10.97 12.25 -1.96
CA SER A 100 -11.69 12.94 -3.05
C SER A 100 -12.64 11.99 -3.78
N ALA A 101 -12.22 10.77 -4.10
CA ALA A 101 -13.09 9.75 -4.71
C ALA A 101 -14.33 9.48 -3.84
N ARG A 102 -14.15 9.36 -2.52
CA ARG A 102 -15.28 9.22 -1.58
C ARG A 102 -16.20 10.43 -1.61
N ARG A 103 -15.65 11.64 -1.46
CA ARG A 103 -16.43 12.87 -1.30
C ARG A 103 -17.14 13.30 -2.57
N GLU A 104 -16.52 13.10 -3.72
CA GLU A 104 -16.97 13.63 -5.01
C GLU A 104 -17.73 12.59 -5.82
N LEU A 105 -17.34 11.31 -5.73
CA LEU A 105 -17.91 10.22 -6.53
C LEU A 105 -18.75 9.23 -5.71
N GLY A 106 -18.66 9.28 -4.37
CA GLY A 106 -19.34 8.34 -3.48
C GLY A 106 -18.73 6.94 -3.50
N VAL A 107 -17.45 6.81 -3.88
CA VAL A 107 -16.75 5.53 -3.98
C VAL A 107 -15.85 5.34 -2.77
N GLU A 108 -16.08 4.27 -2.01
CA GLU A 108 -15.24 3.87 -0.88
C GLU A 108 -14.15 2.90 -1.37
N ILE A 109 -12.91 3.16 -0.97
CA ILE A 109 -11.73 2.35 -1.35
C ILE A 109 -10.86 2.22 -0.10
N ALA A 110 -10.63 0.99 0.37
CA ALA A 110 -9.74 0.77 1.50
C ALA A 110 -8.28 1.00 1.12
N HIS A 111 -7.54 1.72 1.95
CA HIS A 111 -6.14 2.05 1.75
C HIS A 111 -5.26 1.36 2.79
N PHE A 112 -4.45 0.41 2.34
CA PHE A 112 -3.53 -0.35 3.20
C PHE A 112 -2.07 0.00 2.93
N LEU A 113 -1.28 0.10 4.00
CA LEU A 113 0.16 0.36 3.90
C LEU A 113 0.95 -0.71 4.63
N PHE A 114 1.95 -1.27 3.95
CA PHE A 114 2.89 -2.23 4.53
C PHE A 114 4.24 -1.56 4.70
N ILE A 115 4.79 -1.56 5.92
CA ILE A 115 6.14 -1.04 6.15
C ILE A 115 7.00 -2.02 6.92
N ASP A 116 8.28 -2.11 6.54
CA ASP A 116 9.28 -2.84 7.31
C ASP A 116 10.69 -2.26 7.09
N ASP A 117 11.61 -2.72 7.93
CA ASP A 117 12.95 -2.21 8.26
C ASP A 117 12.98 -1.29 9.49
N ARG A 118 13.19 -1.92 10.65
CA ARG A 118 13.36 -1.24 11.94
C ARG A 118 14.49 -0.21 11.94
N PHE A 119 15.58 -0.43 11.20
CA PHE A 119 16.67 0.55 11.15
C PHE A 119 16.19 1.84 10.50
N THR A 120 15.57 1.73 9.33
CA THR A 120 15.03 2.89 8.61
C THR A 120 13.96 3.62 9.40
N TRP A 121 12.91 2.92 9.86
CA TRP A 121 11.74 3.57 10.46
C TRP A 121 11.91 3.99 11.93
N TRP A 122 12.52 3.13 12.77
CA TRP A 122 12.63 3.40 14.21
C TRP A 122 13.91 4.13 14.60
N LYS A 123 15.04 3.85 13.94
CA LYS A 123 16.34 4.44 14.32
C LYS A 123 16.57 5.78 13.62
N CYS A 124 16.32 5.84 12.32
CA CYS A 124 16.61 7.06 11.56
C CYS A 124 15.36 7.91 11.28
N GLY A 125 14.22 7.28 11.01
CA GLY A 125 13.01 7.90 10.48
C GLY A 125 11.90 8.18 11.48
N ARG A 126 12.20 8.32 12.77
CA ARG A 126 11.16 8.38 13.82
C ARG A 126 10.11 9.47 13.59
N SER A 127 10.51 10.64 13.08
CA SER A 127 9.58 11.72 12.75
C SER A 127 8.61 11.33 11.62
N TYR A 128 9.08 10.58 10.63
CA TYR A 128 8.26 10.09 9.53
C TYR A 128 7.35 8.95 9.95
N LEU A 129 7.80 8.09 10.88
CA LEU A 129 6.91 7.13 11.53
C LEU A 129 5.74 7.85 12.24
N CYS A 130 5.97 8.99 12.90
CA CYS A 130 4.86 9.77 13.47
C CYS A 130 3.87 10.26 12.39
N ARG A 131 4.35 10.64 11.20
CA ARG A 131 3.47 11.01 10.08
C ARG A 131 2.60 9.85 9.60
N MET A 132 3.12 8.63 9.62
CA MET A 132 2.32 7.42 9.35
C MET A 132 1.17 7.27 10.35
N ILE A 133 1.44 7.52 11.63
CA ILE A 133 0.40 7.51 12.67
C ILE A 133 -0.60 8.64 12.47
N ASP A 134 -0.15 9.83 12.05
CA ASP A 134 -1.08 10.93 11.74
C ASP A 134 -2.02 10.54 10.59
N MET A 135 -1.53 9.88 9.53
CA MET A 135 -2.36 9.42 8.41
C MET A 135 -3.41 8.39 8.81
N LEU A 136 -3.11 7.51 9.77
CA LEU A 136 -4.11 6.63 10.38
C LEU A 136 -5.19 7.43 11.11
N HIS A 137 -4.80 8.44 11.89
CA HIS A 137 -5.75 9.26 12.66
C HIS A 137 -6.62 10.15 11.76
N THR A 138 -6.08 10.65 10.65
CA THR A 138 -6.81 11.47 9.70
C THR A 138 -7.60 10.64 8.68
N GLY A 139 -7.53 9.31 8.75
CA GLY A 139 -8.24 8.40 7.83
C GLY A 139 -7.75 8.50 6.38
N HIS A 140 -6.49 8.88 6.16
CA HIS A 140 -5.86 8.88 4.83
C HIS A 140 -5.24 7.51 4.52
N VAL A 141 -5.02 6.71 5.55
CA VAL A 141 -4.69 5.29 5.47
C VAL A 141 -5.59 4.57 6.47
N ASP A 142 -6.23 3.48 6.07
CA ASP A 142 -7.16 2.75 6.94
C ASP A 142 -6.40 1.81 7.88
N GLN A 143 -5.34 1.16 7.38
CA GLN A 143 -4.50 0.29 8.20
C GLN A 143 -3.05 0.29 7.75
N ILE A 144 -2.15 0.28 8.74
CA ILE A 144 -0.70 0.13 8.53
C ILE A 144 -0.23 -1.16 9.20
N PHE A 145 0.49 -2.00 8.47
CA PHE A 145 1.07 -3.24 8.95
C PHE A 145 2.57 -3.10 9.13
N PHE A 146 3.05 -3.33 10.35
CA PHE A 146 4.47 -3.22 10.69
C PHE A 146 5.15 -4.60 10.75
N GLY A 147 5.93 -4.93 9.71
CA GLY A 147 6.75 -6.13 9.65
C GLY A 147 6.00 -7.43 9.97
N ARG A 148 6.14 -7.95 11.20
CA ARG A 148 5.51 -9.21 11.63
C ARG A 148 3.98 -9.16 11.61
N GLU A 149 3.37 -8.00 11.77
CA GLU A 149 1.90 -7.86 11.75
C GLU A 149 1.29 -8.30 10.43
N VAL A 150 2.05 -8.29 9.33
CA VAL A 150 1.61 -8.85 8.05
C VAL A 150 1.21 -10.32 8.20
N LEU A 151 1.91 -11.09 9.03
CA LEU A 151 1.63 -12.52 9.23
C LEU A 151 0.42 -12.80 10.13
N THR A 152 -0.05 -11.81 10.90
CA THR A 152 -1.11 -12.03 11.90
C THR A 152 -2.37 -11.21 11.63
N GLU A 153 -2.25 -10.05 10.98
CA GLU A 153 -3.34 -9.11 10.80
C GLU A 153 -3.77 -8.96 9.34
N TRP A 154 -2.89 -9.20 8.36
CA TRP A 154 -3.25 -8.98 6.95
C TRP A 154 -4.39 -9.88 6.49
N GLU A 155 -4.34 -11.17 6.84
CA GLU A 155 -5.43 -12.11 6.55
C GLU A 155 -6.76 -11.65 7.16
N LYS A 156 -6.73 -11.11 8.39
CA LYS A 156 -7.95 -10.63 9.05
C LYS A 156 -8.53 -9.42 8.32
N ALA A 157 -7.69 -8.44 8.00
CA ALA A 157 -8.10 -7.26 7.25
C ALA A 157 -8.74 -7.62 5.90
N LEU A 158 -8.19 -8.62 5.20
CA LEU A 158 -8.77 -9.13 3.96
C LEU A 158 -10.12 -9.82 4.13
N ARG A 159 -10.35 -10.48 5.28
CA ARG A 159 -11.63 -11.13 5.60
C ARG A 159 -12.69 -10.14 6.08
N ASP A 160 -12.25 -9.03 6.70
CA ASP A 160 -13.11 -7.97 7.21
C ASP A 160 -13.51 -6.96 6.13
N LEU A 161 -12.82 -6.94 4.99
CA LEU A 161 -13.32 -6.31 3.77
C LEU A 161 -14.60 -7.05 3.36
N ASP A 162 -15.77 -6.51 3.69
CA ASP A 162 -17.10 -7.06 3.40
C ASP A 162 -17.22 -7.51 1.92
N LEU A 163 -16.82 -8.74 1.58
CA LEU A 163 -16.74 -9.26 0.21
C LEU A 163 -18.11 -9.42 -0.44
#